data_AF-A0A1W9UKK2-F1
#
_entry.id   AF-A0A1W9UKK2-F1
#
_cell.length_a   1.000
_cell.length_b   1.000
_cell.length_c   1.000
_cell.angle_alpha   90.00
_cell.angle_beta   90.00
_cell.angle_gamma   90.00
#
_symmetry.space_group_name_H-M   'P 1'
#
loop_
_entity.id
_entity.type
_entity.pdbx_description
1 polymer ?
#
loop_
_entity_poly.entity_id
_entity_poly.type
_entity_poly.pdbx_seq_one_letter_code
_entity_poly.pdbx_strand_id
1 'polypeptide(L)'
;LYNEFAWAYDLVAWVVSLGQWQAWGRTAIGHLRGKRVLELAHGPGHLLAAMAKQSLTPVGLDLSPYMGRLAKRRLWKERLAVPLVRARAQKLPFCDGCFDSSVATFPTEFMLDPAALREAARVMRSRGRLVVVAWAGLGGRDLLSRFIGWLYRVTGQGKPPPGMGEQVAIKAGFVPRTVREQVGHSEVMLFVAQKR
;
A
#
# COMPACT_ATOMS: atom_id res chain seq x y z
N LEU A 1 -15.37 -11.19 -1.62
CA LEU A 1 -15.12 -12.56 -1.13
C LEU A 1 -13.72 -12.61 -0.55
N TYR A 2 -13.56 -12.74 0.77
CA TYR A 2 -12.25 -12.99 1.40
C TYR A 2 -12.24 -14.45 1.82
N ASN A 3 -11.53 -15.31 1.07
CA ASN A 3 -11.40 -16.73 1.38
C ASN A 3 -10.43 -16.94 2.55
N GLU A 4 -10.72 -17.92 3.39
CA GLU A 4 -9.93 -18.37 4.54
C GLU A 4 -8.50 -18.85 4.21
N PHE A 5 -8.11 -18.84 2.92
CA PHE A 5 -6.79 -19.25 2.42
C PHE A 5 -5.89 -18.09 1.97
N ALA A 6 -6.33 -16.84 2.08
CA ALA A 6 -5.52 -15.66 1.70
C ALA A 6 -4.16 -15.60 2.45
N TRP A 7 -4.10 -16.11 3.67
CA TRP A 7 -2.87 -16.18 4.47
C TRP A 7 -1.78 -17.09 3.86
N ALA A 8 -2.18 -18.18 3.20
CA ALA A 8 -1.25 -19.10 2.55
C ALA A 8 -0.69 -18.48 1.26
N TYR A 9 -1.51 -17.71 0.55
CA TYR A 9 -1.06 -16.92 -0.61
C TYR A 9 -0.13 -15.78 -0.20
N ASP A 10 -0.42 -15.06 0.89
CA ASP A 10 0.46 -14.03 1.44
C ASP A 10 1.82 -14.62 1.88
N LEU A 11 1.82 -15.86 2.42
CA LEU A 11 3.03 -16.61 2.77
C LEU A 11 3.81 -17.04 1.52
N VAL A 12 3.12 -17.51 0.48
CA VAL A 12 3.75 -17.89 -0.80
C VAL A 12 4.31 -16.65 -1.50
N ALA A 13 3.57 -15.55 -1.57
CA ALA A 13 4.07 -14.26 -2.07
C ALA A 13 5.28 -13.76 -1.26
N TRP A 14 5.29 -13.97 0.06
CA TRP A 14 6.43 -13.66 0.93
C TRP A 14 7.68 -14.50 0.58
N VAL A 15 7.54 -15.81 0.38
CA VAL A 15 8.62 -16.72 -0.05
C VAL A 15 9.11 -16.37 -1.47
N VAL A 16 8.16 -16.08 -2.36
CA VAL A 16 8.37 -15.83 -3.79
C VAL A 16 9.04 -14.48 -4.08
N SER A 17 8.83 -13.47 -3.22
CA SER A 17 9.44 -12.15 -3.38
C SER A 17 10.96 -12.12 -3.12
N LEU A 18 11.59 -13.27 -2.82
CA LEU A 18 13.03 -13.39 -2.50
C LEU A 18 13.49 -12.37 -1.43
N GLY A 19 12.60 -12.02 -0.50
CA GLY A 19 12.87 -11.01 0.55
C GLY A 19 12.75 -9.54 0.13
N GLN A 20 12.50 -9.23 -1.14
CA GLN A 20 12.46 -7.85 -1.68
C GLN A 20 11.14 -7.10 -1.40
N TRP A 21 10.08 -7.79 -0.97
CA TRP A 21 8.76 -7.19 -0.72
C TRP A 21 8.81 -5.93 0.16
N GLN A 22 9.63 -5.97 1.21
CA GLN A 22 9.81 -4.83 2.10
C GLN A 22 10.56 -3.68 1.42
N ALA A 23 11.53 -3.98 0.56
CA ALA A 23 12.27 -2.98 -0.19
C ALA A 23 11.35 -2.28 -1.20
N TRP A 24 10.49 -3.02 -1.88
CA TRP A 24 9.48 -2.46 -2.80
C TRP A 24 8.48 -1.57 -2.06
N GLY A 25 7.93 -2.02 -0.93
CA GLY A 25 7.03 -1.19 -0.12
C GLY A 25 7.68 0.12 0.37
N ARG A 26 8.97 0.09 0.70
CA ARG A 26 9.72 1.27 1.16
C ARG A 26 9.93 2.35 0.10
N THR A 27 9.83 2.02 -1.19
CA THR A 27 9.86 3.03 -2.28
C THR A 27 8.80 4.12 -2.06
N ALA A 28 7.65 3.75 -1.51
CA ALA A 28 6.58 4.69 -1.22
C ALA A 28 7.01 5.83 -0.28
N ILE A 29 7.94 5.58 0.64
CA ILE A 29 8.36 6.55 1.67
C ILE A 29 8.95 7.81 1.03
N GLY A 30 9.77 7.66 -0.01
CA GLY A 30 10.37 8.78 -0.75
C GLY A 30 9.34 9.67 -1.45
N HIS A 31 8.13 9.15 -1.66
CA HIS A 31 7.03 9.90 -2.24
C HIS A 31 6.08 10.48 -1.21
N LEU A 32 6.20 10.20 0.09
CA LEU A 32 5.27 10.77 1.08
C LEU A 32 5.48 12.28 1.24
N ARG A 33 4.48 12.96 1.82
CA ARG A 33 4.58 14.34 2.28
C ARG A 33 4.29 14.42 3.78
N GLY A 34 4.94 15.39 4.42
CA GLY A 34 4.78 15.65 5.85
C GLY A 34 5.20 14.45 6.71
N LYS A 35 4.71 14.42 7.94
CA LYS A 35 5.08 13.39 8.92
C LYS A 35 3.93 12.46 9.27
N ARG A 36 2.69 12.94 9.23
CA ARG A 36 1.52 12.16 9.68
C ARG A 36 0.93 11.39 8.52
N VAL A 37 1.10 10.06 8.56
CA VAL A 37 0.81 9.19 7.42
C VAL A 37 -0.23 8.13 7.80
N LEU A 38 -1.25 7.95 6.99
CA LEU A 38 -2.20 6.83 7.11
C LEU A 38 -1.78 5.70 6.18
N GLU A 39 -1.45 4.53 6.71
CA GLU A 39 -1.29 3.31 5.90
C GLU A 39 -2.62 2.56 5.82
N LEU A 40 -3.16 2.43 4.61
CA LEU A 40 -4.38 1.69 4.31
C LEU A 40 -4.02 0.24 3.99
N ALA A 41 -4.75 -0.71 4.62
CA ALA A 41 -4.47 -2.14 4.56
C ALA A 41 -3.02 -2.46 4.98
N HIS A 42 -2.68 -2.09 6.22
CA HIS A 42 -1.31 -2.17 6.73
C HIS A 42 -0.72 -3.60 6.84
N GLY A 43 -1.56 -4.64 6.71
CA GLY A 43 -1.12 -6.03 6.74
C GLY A 43 -0.32 -6.35 8.02
N PRO A 44 0.82 -7.05 7.92
CA PRO A 44 1.67 -7.38 9.08
C PRO A 44 2.48 -6.21 9.65
N GLY A 45 2.29 -4.96 9.19
CA GLY A 45 2.88 -3.75 9.78
C GLY A 45 4.35 -3.49 9.42
N HIS A 46 4.85 -4.02 8.31
CA HIS A 46 6.25 -3.81 7.89
C HIS A 46 6.54 -2.37 7.48
N LEU A 47 5.66 -1.75 6.69
CA LEU A 47 5.85 -0.38 6.24
C LEU A 47 5.62 0.60 7.40
N LEU A 48 4.63 0.36 8.27
CA LEU A 48 4.47 1.06 9.55
C LEU A 48 5.78 1.13 10.33
N ALA A 49 6.45 -0.01 10.52
CA ALA A 49 7.72 -0.06 11.24
C ALA A 49 8.83 0.71 10.51
N ALA A 50 8.90 0.59 9.18
CA ALA A 50 9.88 1.32 8.37
C ALA A 50 9.66 2.85 8.42
N MET A 51 8.40 3.30 8.33
CA MET A 51 8.03 4.71 8.44
C MET A 51 8.37 5.28 9.82
N ALA A 52 8.02 4.58 10.90
CA ALA A 52 8.32 5.02 12.25
C ALA A 52 9.83 5.16 12.51
N LYS A 53 10.65 4.24 11.98
CA LYS A 53 12.12 4.33 12.05
C LYS A 53 12.71 5.50 11.25
N GLN A 54 11.97 6.04 10.28
CA GLN A 54 12.35 7.24 9.53
C GLN A 54 11.74 8.52 10.12
N SER A 55 11.37 8.52 11.41
CA SER A 55 10.79 9.67 12.11
C SER A 55 9.48 10.19 11.52
N LEU A 56 8.75 9.35 10.77
CA LEU A 56 7.36 9.60 10.41
C LEU A 56 6.45 9.19 11.58
N THR A 57 5.22 9.67 11.54
CA THR A 57 4.16 9.38 12.52
C THR A 57 3.03 8.60 11.84
N PRO A 58 3.25 7.31 11.55
CA PRO A 58 2.27 6.51 10.84
C PRO A 58 1.09 6.11 11.75
N VAL A 59 -0.07 5.91 11.15
CA VAL A 59 -1.24 5.23 11.72
C VAL A 59 -1.63 4.13 10.73
N GLY A 60 -1.80 2.90 11.22
CA GLY A 60 -2.25 1.79 10.40
C GLY A 60 -3.76 1.63 10.45
N LEU A 61 -4.39 1.44 9.29
CA LEU A 61 -5.75 0.92 9.20
C LEU A 61 -5.80 -0.42 8.44
N ASP A 62 -6.50 -1.41 8.98
CA ASP A 62 -6.76 -2.69 8.30
C ASP A 62 -8.10 -3.27 8.73
N LEU A 63 -8.85 -3.89 7.82
CA LEU A 63 -10.12 -4.52 8.14
C LEU A 63 -9.93 -5.84 8.91
N SER A 64 -8.80 -6.53 8.66
CA SER A 64 -8.51 -7.85 9.19
C SER A 64 -8.02 -7.78 10.64
N PRO A 65 -8.75 -8.38 11.61
CA PRO A 65 -8.27 -8.47 12.98
C PRO A 65 -7.02 -9.34 13.10
N TYR A 66 -6.82 -10.29 12.19
CA TYR A 66 -5.62 -11.13 12.14
C TYR A 66 -4.38 -10.31 11.78
N MET A 67 -4.46 -9.47 10.73
CA MET A 67 -3.36 -8.58 10.34
C MET A 67 -3.04 -7.56 11.44
N GLY A 68 -4.06 -7.02 12.11
CA GLY A 68 -3.89 -6.18 13.29
C GLY A 68 -3.07 -6.84 14.41
N ARG A 69 -3.30 -8.13 14.69
CA ARG A 69 -2.51 -8.89 15.68
C ARG A 69 -1.05 -9.07 15.26
N LEU A 70 -0.81 -9.39 13.98
CA LEU A 70 0.55 -9.53 13.44
C LEU A 70 1.33 -8.20 13.50
N ALA A 71 0.70 -7.11 13.04
CA ALA A 71 1.28 -5.78 13.10
C ALA A 71 1.60 -5.36 14.55
N LYS A 72 0.67 -5.56 15.49
CA LYS A 72 0.89 -5.28 16.91
C LYS A 72 2.10 -6.04 17.47
N ARG A 73 2.22 -7.34 17.17
CA ARG A 73 3.35 -8.17 17.61
C ARG A 73 4.68 -7.67 17.03
N ARG A 74 4.70 -7.28 15.76
CA ARG A 74 5.89 -6.73 15.10
C ARG A 74 6.33 -5.42 15.75
N LEU A 75 5.42 -4.46 15.83
CA LEU A 75 5.68 -3.13 16.39
C LEU A 75 6.18 -3.23 17.84
N TRP A 76 5.58 -4.12 18.63
CA TRP A 76 6.03 -4.38 20.00
C TRP A 76 7.46 -4.94 20.06
N LYS A 77 7.79 -5.95 19.24
CA LYS A 77 9.16 -6.50 19.17
C LYS A 77 10.19 -5.46 18.76
N GLU A 78 9.81 -4.53 17.90
CA GLU A 78 10.67 -3.45 17.42
C GLU A 78 10.66 -2.21 18.34
N ARG A 79 9.92 -2.25 19.46
CA ARG A 79 9.74 -1.15 20.42
C ARG A 79 9.19 0.14 19.78
N LEU A 80 8.28 -0.01 18.81
CA LEU A 80 7.65 1.09 18.08
C LEU A 80 6.20 1.28 18.55
N ALA A 81 5.85 2.52 18.89
CA ALA A 81 4.49 2.90 19.23
C ALA A 81 3.77 3.46 17.99
N VAL A 82 3.02 2.60 17.30
CA VAL A 82 2.23 2.98 16.11
C VAL A 82 0.76 2.61 16.35
N PRO A 83 -0.19 3.56 16.26
CA PRO A 83 -1.61 3.26 16.40
C PRO A 83 -2.11 2.35 15.27
N LEU A 84 -2.93 1.36 15.63
CA LEU A 84 -3.59 0.44 14.71
C LEU A 84 -5.10 0.56 14.87
N VAL A 85 -5.82 0.73 13.76
CA VAL A 85 -7.26 0.95 13.71
C VAL A 85 -7.92 -0.11 12.83
N ARG A 86 -8.98 -0.74 13.33
CA ARG A 86 -9.77 -1.68 12.53
C ARG A 86 -10.99 -0.99 11.94
N ALA A 87 -10.97 -0.75 10.63
CA ALA A 87 -12.10 -0.15 9.91
C ALA A 87 -12.02 -0.46 8.40
N ARG A 88 -13.09 -0.10 7.67
CA ARG A 88 -13.13 -0.19 6.21
C ARG A 88 -12.53 1.08 5.59
N ALA A 89 -11.77 0.96 4.51
CA ALA A 89 -11.20 2.11 3.81
C ALA A 89 -12.28 3.04 3.22
N GLN A 90 -13.46 2.51 2.94
CA GLN A 90 -14.64 3.25 2.46
C GLN A 90 -15.34 4.07 3.55
N LYS A 91 -14.93 3.94 4.83
CA LYS A 91 -15.48 4.69 5.96
C LYS A 91 -14.42 4.84 7.04
N LEU A 92 -13.56 5.85 6.88
CA LEU A 92 -12.41 6.09 7.72
C LEU A 92 -12.83 6.80 9.03
N PRO A 93 -12.53 6.25 10.21
CA PRO A 93 -12.92 6.82 11.50
C PRO A 93 -11.95 7.94 11.95
N PHE A 94 -11.60 8.84 11.03
CA PHE A 94 -10.67 9.93 11.27
C PHE A 94 -11.30 11.26 10.87
N CYS A 95 -10.83 12.34 11.50
CA CYS A 95 -11.25 13.69 11.17
C CYS A 95 -10.76 14.11 9.78
N ASP A 96 -11.41 15.10 9.21
CA ASP A 96 -11.01 15.71 7.94
C ASP A 96 -9.63 16.37 8.09
N GLY A 97 -8.80 16.27 7.05
CA GLY A 97 -7.51 16.98 7.01
C GLY A 97 -6.50 16.61 8.11
N CYS A 98 -6.58 15.43 8.70
CA CYS A 98 -5.71 15.03 9.80
C CYS A 98 -4.41 14.35 9.36
N PHE A 99 -4.29 13.90 8.11
CA PHE A 99 -3.08 13.28 7.55
C PHE A 99 -2.41 14.14 6.47
N ASP A 100 -1.08 14.14 6.45
CA ASP A 100 -0.28 14.74 5.38
C ASP A 100 -0.27 13.84 4.13
N SER A 101 -0.22 12.53 4.37
CA SER A 101 -0.17 11.51 3.34
C SER A 101 -1.00 10.29 3.70
N SER A 102 -1.47 9.59 2.67
CA SER A 102 -1.96 8.22 2.79
C SER A 102 -1.14 7.30 1.89
N VAL A 103 -0.89 6.08 2.33
CA VAL A 103 -0.09 5.10 1.61
C VAL A 103 -0.77 3.74 1.61
N ALA A 104 -0.59 2.99 0.53
CA ALA A 104 -0.96 1.59 0.46
C ALA A 104 0.03 0.83 -0.41
N THR A 105 0.23 -0.44 -0.08
CA THR A 105 1.16 -1.31 -0.82
C THR A 105 0.45 -2.53 -1.35
N PHE A 106 0.58 -2.74 -2.65
CA PHE A 106 -0.04 -3.84 -3.39
C PHE A 106 -1.54 -3.96 -3.11
N PRO A 107 -2.29 -2.83 -3.09
CA PRO A 107 -3.69 -2.89 -2.74
C PRO A 107 -4.49 -3.62 -3.82
N THR A 108 -5.50 -4.33 -3.38
CA THR A 108 -6.48 -4.95 -4.26
C THR A 108 -7.49 -3.92 -4.78
N GLU A 109 -8.46 -4.38 -5.59
CA GLU A 109 -9.47 -3.59 -6.29
C GLU A 109 -10.18 -2.51 -5.46
N PHE A 110 -10.22 -2.64 -4.12
CA PHE A 110 -10.81 -1.65 -3.23
C PHE A 110 -10.12 -0.28 -3.27
N MET A 111 -8.91 -0.17 -3.80
CA MET A 111 -8.23 1.12 -3.92
C MET A 111 -8.62 1.90 -5.17
N LEU A 112 -9.32 1.26 -6.10
CA LEU A 112 -10.03 1.91 -7.19
C LEU A 112 -11.48 2.22 -6.81
N ASP A 113 -11.90 1.85 -5.59
CA ASP A 113 -13.23 2.15 -5.07
C ASP A 113 -13.39 3.67 -4.91
N PRO A 114 -14.40 4.28 -5.55
CA PRO A 114 -14.63 5.71 -5.45
C PRO A 114 -14.88 6.19 -4.02
N ALA A 115 -15.51 5.37 -3.15
CA ALA A 115 -15.74 5.73 -1.76
C ALA A 115 -14.45 5.70 -0.94
N ALA A 116 -13.58 4.71 -1.15
CA ALA A 116 -12.27 4.67 -0.49
C ALA A 116 -11.39 5.88 -0.89
N LEU A 117 -11.38 6.24 -2.17
CA LEU A 117 -10.62 7.41 -2.65
C LEU A 117 -11.20 8.72 -2.12
N ARG A 118 -12.53 8.86 -2.03
CA ARG A 118 -13.17 10.03 -1.39
C ARG A 118 -12.80 10.14 0.08
N GLU A 119 -12.83 9.03 0.83
CA GLU A 119 -12.45 9.04 2.23
C GLU A 119 -10.96 9.35 2.43
N ALA A 120 -10.08 8.77 1.62
CA ALA A 120 -8.65 9.10 1.62
C ALA A 120 -8.45 10.59 1.35
N ALA A 121 -9.15 11.16 0.37
CA ALA A 121 -9.13 12.60 0.12
C ALA A 121 -9.63 13.38 1.34
N ARG A 122 -10.76 13.00 1.94
CA ARG A 122 -11.37 13.69 3.10
C ARG A 122 -10.39 13.78 4.28
N VAL A 123 -9.79 12.66 4.68
CA VAL A 123 -8.90 12.62 5.86
C VAL A 123 -7.54 13.26 5.61
N MET A 124 -7.18 13.49 4.35
CA MET A 124 -5.93 14.15 3.97
C MET A 124 -6.05 15.68 3.92
N ARG A 125 -4.98 16.38 4.30
CA ARG A 125 -4.83 17.83 4.14
C ARG A 125 -4.85 18.24 2.67
N SER A 126 -5.24 19.47 2.39
CA SER A 126 -5.05 20.10 1.06
C SER A 126 -3.59 19.95 0.64
N ARG A 127 -3.33 19.63 -0.64
CA ARG A 127 -1.97 19.35 -1.17
C ARG A 127 -1.25 18.16 -0.53
N GLY A 128 -1.94 17.38 0.30
CA GLY A 128 -1.48 16.09 0.81
C GLY A 128 -1.32 15.07 -0.32
N ARG A 129 -0.67 13.94 -0.03
CA ARG A 129 -0.33 12.95 -1.06
C ARG A 129 -0.76 11.53 -0.75
N LEU A 130 -1.50 10.94 -1.69
CA LEU A 130 -1.79 9.51 -1.75
C LEU A 130 -0.67 8.82 -2.53
N VAL A 131 -0.08 7.78 -1.97
CA VAL A 131 0.97 6.97 -2.60
C VAL A 131 0.55 5.51 -2.60
N VAL A 132 0.66 4.87 -3.76
CA VAL A 132 0.24 3.48 -3.92
C VAL A 132 1.35 2.71 -4.61
N VAL A 133 1.89 1.68 -3.97
CA VAL A 133 2.75 0.72 -4.66
C VAL A 133 1.83 -0.22 -5.42
N ALA A 134 1.65 0.03 -6.70
CA ALA A 134 0.65 -0.64 -7.52
C ALA A 134 1.15 -1.99 -8.05
N TRP A 135 2.46 -2.11 -8.28
CA TRP A 135 3.05 -3.32 -8.83
C TRP A 135 4.56 -3.37 -8.56
N ALA A 136 5.10 -4.57 -8.44
CA ALA A 136 6.53 -4.82 -8.48
C ALA A 136 6.80 -6.14 -9.19
N GLY A 137 7.89 -6.21 -9.94
CA GLY A 137 8.29 -7.44 -10.61
C GLY A 137 9.79 -7.51 -10.82
N LEU A 138 10.33 -8.73 -10.73
CA LEU A 138 11.71 -9.04 -11.02
C LEU A 138 11.93 -8.96 -12.54
N GLY A 139 12.88 -8.14 -12.99
CA GLY A 139 13.23 -7.98 -14.41
C GLY A 139 14.02 -9.14 -15.01
N GLY A 140 14.02 -10.33 -14.39
CA GLY A 140 14.86 -11.48 -14.77
C GLY A 140 14.13 -12.54 -15.60
N ARG A 141 14.84 -13.14 -16.56
CA ARG A 141 14.38 -14.20 -17.48
C ARG A 141 14.20 -15.60 -16.85
N ASP A 142 14.15 -15.72 -15.53
CA ASP A 142 14.08 -17.03 -14.86
C ASP A 142 12.69 -17.67 -14.91
N LEU A 143 12.67 -19.01 -14.97
CA LEU A 143 11.45 -19.83 -15.04
C LEU A 143 10.46 -19.53 -13.89
N LEU A 144 11.00 -19.21 -12.71
CA LEU A 144 10.21 -18.82 -11.55
C LEU A 144 9.48 -17.49 -11.78
N SER A 145 10.14 -16.47 -12.33
CA SER A 145 9.54 -15.17 -12.69
C SER A 145 8.43 -15.32 -13.74
N ARG A 146 8.59 -16.26 -14.69
CA ARG A 146 7.57 -16.58 -15.71
C ARG A 146 6.37 -17.28 -15.11
N PHE A 147 6.59 -18.19 -14.16
CA PHE A 147 5.52 -18.90 -13.45
C PHE A 147 4.72 -17.93 -12.56
N ILE A 148 5.40 -17.05 -11.84
CA ILE A 148 4.79 -15.99 -11.02
C ILE A 148 4.02 -15.00 -11.89
N GLY A 149 4.60 -14.55 -13.00
CA GLY A 149 3.92 -13.69 -13.97
C GLY A 149 2.75 -14.38 -14.69
N TRP A 150 2.75 -15.71 -14.80
CA TRP A 150 1.59 -16.47 -15.26
C TRP A 150 0.51 -16.55 -14.18
N LEU A 151 0.87 -16.88 -12.94
CA LEU A 151 -0.05 -16.90 -11.80
C LEU A 151 -0.74 -15.54 -11.62
N TYR A 152 0.02 -14.44 -11.67
CA TYR A 152 -0.54 -13.09 -11.59
C TYR A 152 -1.48 -12.74 -12.76
N ARG A 153 -1.25 -13.28 -13.97
CA ARG A 153 -2.21 -13.13 -15.08
C ARG A 153 -3.48 -13.92 -14.84
N VAL A 154 -3.37 -15.14 -14.31
CA VAL A 154 -4.52 -16.00 -14.00
C VAL A 154 -5.36 -15.44 -12.85
N THR A 155 -4.73 -14.78 -11.87
CA THR A 155 -5.42 -14.17 -10.72
C THR A 155 -5.88 -12.72 -10.96
N GLY A 156 -5.60 -12.15 -12.13
CA GLY A 156 -5.93 -10.75 -12.44
C GLY A 156 -5.00 -9.70 -11.79
N GLN A 157 -3.92 -10.12 -11.13
CA GLN A 157 -2.91 -9.26 -10.50
C GLN A 157 -1.67 -9.00 -11.38
N GLY A 158 -1.88 -8.94 -12.71
CA GLY A 158 -0.82 -8.59 -13.66
C GLY A 158 -0.33 -7.14 -13.52
N LYS A 159 0.67 -6.75 -14.33
CA LYS A 159 1.10 -5.35 -14.42
C LYS A 159 -0.13 -4.46 -14.72
N PRO A 160 -0.46 -3.46 -13.88
CA PRO A 160 -1.60 -2.60 -14.10
C PRO A 160 -1.54 -1.95 -15.49
N PRO A 161 -2.66 -1.88 -16.23
CA PRO A 161 -2.69 -1.12 -17.46
C PRO A 161 -2.38 0.36 -17.16
N PRO A 162 -1.75 1.08 -18.10
CA PRO A 162 -1.58 2.53 -17.99
C PRO A 162 -2.93 3.21 -17.71
N GLY A 163 -2.94 4.19 -16.80
CA GLY A 163 -4.15 4.93 -16.47
C GLY A 163 -5.12 4.25 -15.51
N MET A 164 -4.81 3.05 -14.99
CA MET A 164 -5.64 2.36 -14.00
C MET A 164 -5.89 3.27 -12.79
N GLY A 165 -7.16 3.56 -12.52
CA GLY A 165 -7.57 4.39 -11.37
C GLY A 165 -7.41 5.90 -11.52
N GLU A 166 -6.81 6.40 -12.60
CA GLU A 166 -6.57 7.84 -12.77
C GLU A 166 -7.87 8.63 -12.81
N GLN A 167 -8.86 8.21 -13.61
CA GLN A 167 -10.14 8.92 -13.70
C GLN A 167 -10.89 8.94 -12.37
N VAL A 168 -10.84 7.84 -11.62
CA VAL A 168 -11.52 7.76 -10.32
C VAL A 168 -10.82 8.67 -9.30
N ALA A 169 -9.49 8.68 -9.29
CA ALA A 169 -8.71 9.58 -8.45
C ALA A 169 -8.97 11.06 -8.80
N ILE A 170 -9.04 11.40 -10.09
CA ILE A 170 -9.39 12.76 -10.55
C ILE A 170 -10.77 13.17 -10.03
N LYS A 171 -11.78 12.29 -10.16
CA LYS A 171 -13.13 12.53 -9.63
C LYS A 171 -13.15 12.66 -8.10
N ALA A 172 -12.22 12.02 -7.39
CA ALA A 172 -12.04 12.15 -5.95
C ALA A 172 -11.21 13.40 -5.54
N GLY A 173 -10.82 14.26 -6.48
CA GLY A 173 -10.10 15.50 -6.19
C GLY A 173 -8.58 15.36 -6.17
N PHE A 174 -8.04 14.32 -6.80
CA PHE A 174 -6.59 14.13 -6.94
C PHE A 174 -6.04 14.56 -8.30
N VAL A 175 -4.75 14.82 -8.34
CA VAL A 175 -3.94 14.94 -9.56
C VAL A 175 -2.95 13.76 -9.57
N PRO A 176 -3.26 12.68 -10.32
CA PRO A 176 -2.46 11.47 -10.32
C PRO A 176 -1.27 11.54 -11.28
N ARG A 177 -0.22 10.76 -10.99
CA ARG A 177 0.88 10.43 -11.88
C ARG A 177 1.42 9.04 -11.57
N THR A 178 1.90 8.34 -12.58
CA THR A 178 2.64 7.08 -12.39
C THR A 178 4.14 7.37 -12.26
N VAL A 179 4.78 6.74 -11.29
CA VAL A 179 6.23 6.77 -11.07
C VAL A 179 6.75 5.35 -11.19
N ARG A 180 7.94 5.17 -11.76
CA ARG A 180 8.64 3.89 -11.81
C ARG A 180 9.97 4.03 -11.12
N GLU A 181 10.31 3.09 -10.26
CA GLU A 181 11.57 3.05 -9.53
C GLU A 181 12.24 1.70 -9.70
N GLN A 182 13.58 1.72 -9.77
CA GLN A 182 14.39 0.52 -9.83
C GLN A 182 14.87 0.15 -8.43
N VAL A 183 14.56 -1.05 -7.96
CA VAL A 183 15.00 -1.59 -6.68
C VAL A 183 15.79 -2.88 -6.93
N GLY A 184 17.11 -2.75 -6.97
CA GLY A 184 17.99 -3.82 -7.44
C GLY A 184 17.62 -4.25 -8.86
N HIS A 185 17.32 -5.53 -9.05
CA HIS A 185 16.86 -6.08 -10.34
C HIS A 185 15.33 -6.00 -10.55
N SER A 186 14.61 -5.30 -9.68
CA SER A 186 13.15 -5.18 -9.74
C SER A 186 12.71 -3.81 -10.24
N GLU A 187 11.68 -3.76 -11.07
CA GLU A 187 10.94 -2.53 -11.35
C GLU A 187 9.76 -2.45 -10.37
N VAL A 188 9.59 -1.30 -9.72
CA VAL A 188 8.45 -0.99 -8.85
C VAL A 188 7.67 0.16 -9.48
N MET A 189 6.37 -0.02 -9.63
CA MET A 189 5.47 1.00 -10.17
C MET A 189 4.60 1.57 -9.06
N LEU A 190 4.68 2.89 -8.89
CA LEU A 190 3.90 3.65 -7.93
C LEU A 190 2.87 4.52 -8.64
N PHE A 191 1.69 4.63 -8.04
CA PHE A 191 0.70 5.65 -8.35
C PHE A 191 0.75 6.72 -7.26
N VAL A 192 1.10 7.94 -7.65
CA VAL A 192 1.26 9.08 -6.74
C VAL A 192 0.25 10.14 -7.11
N ALA A 193 -0.59 10.52 -6.15
CA ALA A 193 -1.72 11.41 -6.37
C ALA A 193 -1.72 12.55 -5.35
N GLN A 194 -1.64 13.80 -5.81
CA GLN A 194 -1.73 14.98 -4.94
C GLN A 194 -3.19 15.43 -4.81
N LYS A 195 -3.67 15.63 -3.58
CA LYS A 195 -5.00 16.23 -3.35
C LYS A 195 -4.98 17.70 -3.79
N ARG A 196 -6.00 18.13 -4.52
CA ARG A 196 -6.18 19.54 -4.94
C ARG A 196 -6.33 20.47 -3.73
#